data_AF-A0A6L8DV41-F1
#
_entry.id   AF-A0A6L8DV41-F1
#
_cell.length_a   1.000
_cell.length_b   1.000
_cell.length_c   1.000
_cell.angle_alpha   90.00
_cell.angle_beta   90.00
_cell.angle_gamma   90.00
#
_symmetry.space_group_name_H-M   'P 1'
#
loop_
_entity.id
_entity.type
_entity.pdbx_description
1 polymer ?
#
loop_
_entity_poly.entity_id
_entity_poly.type
_entity_poly.pdbx_seq_one_letter_code
_entity_poly.pdbx_strand_id
1 'polypeptide(L)'
;MSMDAPRNRITRIGISNYRSVGRNQVVRLGAMTVLVGPNGSGKSNVVDVLSFVRDAMHMGLSGAITDRGGIDAVRRWSAGRPYNVSIELDVVLGAGPGSYTFEITGDRREDFRVKSETAQVFTDRGPSGFTVERGIWHGPEGLEPKISDTGLALPAVAGDERFGPLFDLISRLAIYSIYPDTLRRPQTYNPDKPMHRHGDNWVSILRDQEPSTWKPEVVAGLGRLTGGRQ
;
A
#
# COMPACT_ATOMS: atom_id res chain seq x y z
N MET A 1 13.38 -19.08 22.83
CA MET A 1 13.95 -18.04 21.95
C MET A 1 13.51 -18.36 20.52
N SER A 2 12.29 -17.95 20.15
CA SER A 2 11.78 -18.17 18.78
C SER A 2 12.12 -16.92 17.97
N MET A 3 13.11 -17.01 17.10
CA MET A 3 13.37 -15.97 16.11
C MET A 3 12.22 -16.01 15.11
N ASP A 4 11.30 -15.06 15.23
CA ASP A 4 10.20 -14.85 14.29
C ASP A 4 10.84 -14.71 12.89
N ALA A 5 10.53 -15.63 11.98
CA ALA A 5 10.98 -15.53 10.59
C ALA A 5 10.64 -14.11 10.09
N PRO A 6 11.48 -13.47 9.26
CA PRO A 6 11.24 -12.10 8.84
C PRO A 6 9.88 -12.00 8.15
N ARG A 7 8.89 -11.44 8.86
CA ARG A 7 7.57 -11.20 8.30
C ARG A 7 7.71 -10.24 7.14
N ASN A 8 7.12 -10.61 6.00
CA ASN A 8 7.06 -9.76 4.83
C ASN A 8 6.54 -8.37 5.25
N ARG A 9 7.31 -7.31 5.00
CA ARG A 9 6.95 -5.96 5.43
C ARG A 9 7.57 -4.88 4.55
N ILE A 10 6.90 -3.74 4.48
CA ILE A 10 7.45 -2.50 3.92
C ILE A 10 8.24 -1.80 5.02
N THR A 11 9.49 -1.43 4.73
CA THR A 11 10.41 -0.78 5.68
C THR A 11 10.69 0.68 5.32
N ARG A 12 10.43 1.08 4.09
CA ARG A 12 10.56 2.47 3.64
C ARG A 12 9.56 2.77 2.54
N ILE A 13 9.07 4.01 2.53
CA ILE A 13 8.34 4.61 1.41
C ILE A 13 9.09 5.85 0.95
N GLY A 14 9.42 5.92 -0.33
CA GLY A 14 9.84 7.11 -1.05
C GLY A 14 8.68 7.66 -1.88
N ILE A 15 8.44 8.97 -1.82
CA ILE A 15 7.31 9.64 -2.48
C ILE A 15 7.79 10.93 -3.12
N SER A 16 7.43 11.14 -4.39
CA SER A 16 7.61 12.42 -5.08
C SER A 16 6.34 12.86 -5.78
N ASN A 17 5.92 14.10 -5.53
CA ASN A 17 4.84 14.81 -6.23
C ASN A 17 3.47 14.10 -6.20
N TYR A 18 3.16 13.36 -5.14
CA TYR A 18 1.85 12.73 -4.91
C TYR A 18 0.94 13.64 -4.09
N ARG A 19 -0.19 14.10 -4.64
CA ARG A 19 -1.11 15.05 -3.98
C ARG A 19 -0.34 16.23 -3.35
N SER A 20 -0.46 16.45 -2.03
CA SER A 20 0.27 17.52 -1.34
C SER A 20 1.72 17.17 -1.00
N VAL A 21 2.16 15.93 -1.20
CA VAL A 21 3.52 15.46 -0.86
C VAL A 21 4.52 16.02 -1.87
N GLY A 22 5.55 16.69 -1.35
CA GLY A 22 6.61 17.30 -2.15
C GLY A 22 7.52 16.27 -2.84
N ARG A 23 8.67 16.75 -3.33
CA ARG A 23 9.68 15.89 -3.97
C ARG A 23 10.53 15.19 -2.91
N ASN A 24 10.99 13.98 -3.23
CA ASN A 24 11.99 13.23 -2.46
C ASN A 24 11.65 13.09 -0.97
N GLN A 25 10.37 12.88 -0.66
CA GLN A 25 9.94 12.65 0.71
C GLN A 25 10.13 11.17 1.04
N VAL A 26 10.76 10.90 2.19
CA VAL A 26 11.09 9.53 2.61
C VAL A 26 10.56 9.29 4.01
N VAL A 27 9.84 8.18 4.19
CA VAL A 27 9.32 7.72 5.48
C VAL A 27 9.87 6.34 5.76
N ARG A 28 10.60 6.18 6.88
CA ARG A 28 11.02 4.86 7.38
C ARG A 28 9.88 4.27 8.22
N LEU A 29 9.59 3.00 7.97
CA LEU A 29 8.54 2.25 8.65
C LEU A 29 9.15 1.21 9.58
N GLY A 30 8.73 1.25 10.84
CA GLY A 30 8.98 0.20 11.83
C GLY A 30 7.77 -0.74 11.98
N ALA A 31 7.84 -1.66 12.93
CA ALA A 31 6.70 -2.52 13.29
C ALA A 31 5.46 -1.72 13.71
N MET A 32 5.68 -0.54 14.30
CA MET A 32 4.68 0.49 14.54
C MET A 32 5.25 1.83 14.08
N THR A 33 4.46 2.63 13.39
CA THR A 33 4.85 3.97 12.94
C THR A 33 3.68 4.91 13.12
N VAL A 34 3.92 6.02 13.84
CA VAL A 34 2.91 7.04 14.12
C VAL A 34 3.33 8.33 13.43
N LEU A 35 2.49 8.83 12.52
CA LEU A 35 2.70 10.09 11.84
C LEU A 35 2.01 11.22 12.62
N VAL A 36 2.79 12.17 13.13
CA VAL A 36 2.29 13.32 13.92
C VAL A 36 2.63 14.62 13.21
N GLY A 37 1.74 15.62 13.29
CA GLY A 37 1.97 16.95 12.74
C GLY A 37 0.68 17.73 12.52
N PRO A 38 0.75 19.03 12.17
CA PRO A 38 -0.41 19.90 11.97
C PRO A 38 -1.40 19.40 10.91
N ASN A 39 -2.65 19.86 10.96
CA ASN A 39 -3.61 19.61 9.89
C ASN A 39 -3.06 20.11 8.55
N GLY A 40 -3.29 19.33 7.48
CA GLY A 40 -2.76 19.66 6.15
C GLY A 40 -1.30 19.31 5.90
N SER A 41 -0.55 18.78 6.89
CA SER A 41 0.87 18.44 6.73
C SER A 41 1.17 17.24 5.81
N GLY A 42 0.16 16.64 5.17
CA GLY A 42 0.34 15.52 4.22
C GLY A 42 0.33 14.12 4.83
N LYS A 43 0.10 13.95 6.15
CA LYS A 43 0.06 12.63 6.82
C LYS A 43 -0.92 11.65 6.15
N SER A 44 -2.14 12.10 5.88
CA SER A 44 -3.14 11.28 5.21
C SER A 44 -2.75 10.93 3.77
N ASN A 45 -1.98 11.78 3.10
CA ASN A 45 -1.47 11.50 1.76
C ASN A 45 -0.36 10.44 1.78
N VAL A 46 0.48 10.39 2.82
CA VAL A 46 1.46 9.31 3.00
C VAL A 46 0.75 7.96 3.16
N VAL A 47 -0.32 7.89 3.96
CA VAL A 47 -1.13 6.67 4.11
C VAL A 47 -1.89 6.33 2.82
N ASP A 48 -2.39 7.35 2.10
CA ASP A 48 -3.06 7.15 0.81
C ASP A 48 -2.12 6.63 -0.28
N VAL A 49 -0.82 6.93 -0.25
CA VAL A 49 0.15 6.33 -1.18
C VAL A 49 0.15 4.81 -1.05
N LEU A 50 0.18 4.26 0.17
CA LEU A 50 0.09 2.80 0.36
C LEU A 50 -1.24 2.23 -0.18
N SER A 51 -2.34 2.97 0.02
CA SER A 51 -3.63 2.59 -0.56
C SER A 51 -3.56 2.59 -2.08
N PHE A 52 -2.95 3.61 -2.68
CA PHE A 52 -2.83 3.75 -4.13
C PHE A 52 -2.02 2.63 -4.75
N VAL A 53 -0.87 2.28 -4.17
CA VAL A 53 -0.07 1.15 -4.70
C VAL A 53 -0.86 -0.16 -4.59
N ARG A 54 -1.52 -0.42 -3.46
CA ARG A 54 -2.38 -1.59 -3.28
C ARG A 54 -3.49 -1.63 -4.33
N ASP A 55 -4.21 -0.51 -4.51
CA ASP A 55 -5.31 -0.42 -5.46
C ASP A 55 -4.80 -0.66 -6.89
N ALA A 56 -3.61 -0.15 -7.24
CA ALA A 56 -2.99 -0.37 -8.53
C ALA A 56 -2.66 -1.86 -8.78
N MET A 57 -2.43 -2.66 -7.73
CA MET A 57 -2.28 -4.12 -7.86
C MET A 57 -3.61 -4.84 -8.11
N HIS A 58 -4.73 -4.36 -7.55
CA HIS A 58 -6.03 -5.04 -7.63
C HIS A 58 -6.88 -4.66 -8.83
N MET A 59 -7.03 -3.35 -9.08
CA MET A 59 -7.88 -2.81 -10.15
C MET A 59 -7.07 -2.26 -11.32
N GLY A 60 -5.75 -2.44 -11.30
CA GLY A 60 -4.83 -1.85 -12.26
C GLY A 60 -4.60 -0.36 -12.00
N LEU A 61 -3.49 0.17 -12.54
CA LEU A 61 -3.10 1.55 -12.33
C LEU A 61 -4.15 2.56 -12.85
N SER A 62 -4.74 2.29 -14.02
CA SER A 62 -5.83 3.11 -14.59
C SER A 62 -7.06 3.17 -13.67
N GLY A 63 -7.44 2.03 -13.08
CA GLY A 63 -8.53 1.95 -12.11
C GLY A 63 -8.20 2.76 -10.85
N ALA A 64 -7.00 2.57 -10.28
CA ALA A 64 -6.57 3.25 -9.06
C ALA A 64 -6.47 4.78 -9.20
N ILE A 65 -6.15 5.27 -10.41
CA ILE A 65 -6.16 6.70 -10.75
C ILE A 65 -7.59 7.21 -10.90
N THR A 66 -8.45 6.46 -11.60
CA THR A 66 -9.85 6.82 -11.82
C THR A 66 -10.63 6.90 -10.50
N ASP A 67 -10.42 5.94 -9.59
CA ASP A 67 -11.01 5.91 -8.25
C ASP A 67 -10.64 7.16 -7.41
N ARG A 68 -9.51 7.79 -7.73
CA ARG A 68 -9.03 9.03 -7.08
C ARG A 68 -9.51 10.31 -7.77
N GLY A 69 -10.33 10.22 -8.82
CA GLY A 69 -10.83 11.37 -9.56
C GLY A 69 -9.91 11.81 -10.71
N GLY A 70 -9.07 10.90 -11.22
CA GLY A 70 -8.21 11.16 -12.38
C GLY A 70 -6.77 11.56 -12.00
N ILE A 71 -5.92 11.70 -13.03
CA ILE A 71 -4.48 11.88 -12.84
C ILE A 71 -4.12 13.19 -12.13
N ASP A 72 -4.91 14.24 -12.35
CA ASP A 72 -4.69 15.55 -11.73
C ASP A 72 -4.96 15.55 -10.23
N ALA A 73 -5.80 14.63 -9.74
CA ALA A 73 -6.04 14.43 -8.30
C ALA A 73 -4.91 13.63 -7.63
N VAL A 74 -4.18 12.80 -8.39
CA VAL A 74 -3.02 12.03 -7.92
C VAL A 74 -1.75 12.90 -7.92
N ARG A 75 -1.61 13.78 -8.91
CA ARG A 75 -0.44 14.67 -9.05
C ARG A 75 -0.45 15.83 -8.07
N ARG A 76 0.75 16.29 -7.73
CA ARG A 76 0.92 17.54 -7.02
C ARG A 76 0.54 18.74 -7.87
N TRP A 77 -0.40 19.53 -7.38
CA TRP A 77 -0.72 20.86 -7.88
C TRP A 77 0.42 21.81 -7.53
N SER A 78 1.37 21.98 -8.46
CA SER A 78 2.44 22.98 -8.34
C SER A 78 2.79 23.55 -9.72
N ALA A 79 3.12 24.84 -9.78
CA ALA A 79 3.36 25.56 -11.02
C ALA A 79 4.65 25.16 -11.78
N GLY A 80 5.51 24.32 -11.20
CA GLY A 80 6.82 23.96 -11.76
C GLY A 80 6.95 22.50 -12.17
N ARG A 81 7.51 22.25 -13.37
CA ARG A 81 7.93 20.92 -13.85
C ARG A 81 9.10 20.36 -13.00
N PRO A 82 9.33 19.03 -12.98
CA PRO A 82 8.49 17.94 -13.49
C PRO A 82 7.26 17.62 -12.62
N TYR A 83 6.22 17.08 -13.28
CA TYR A 83 4.94 16.59 -12.71
C TYR A 83 4.95 15.08 -12.42
N ASN A 84 6.11 14.43 -12.51
CA ASN A 84 6.16 12.98 -12.41
C ASN A 84 5.89 12.56 -10.98
N VAL A 85 4.96 11.61 -10.83
CA VAL A 85 4.67 10.96 -9.56
C VAL A 85 5.59 9.76 -9.47
N SER A 86 6.42 9.69 -8.43
CA SER A 86 7.23 8.51 -8.17
C SER A 86 6.92 7.96 -6.79
N ILE A 87 6.77 6.65 -6.73
CA ILE A 87 6.58 5.90 -5.50
C ILE A 87 7.62 4.78 -5.48
N GLU A 88 8.25 4.65 -4.33
CA GLU A 88 9.31 3.67 -4.07
C GLU A 88 9.01 2.99 -2.74
N LEU A 89 9.16 1.67 -2.70
CA LEU A 89 9.00 0.85 -1.52
C LEU A 89 10.27 0.03 -1.31
N ASP A 90 10.86 0.12 -0.12
CA ASP A 90 11.78 -0.92 0.34
C ASP A 90 11.00 -1.94 1.14
N VAL A 91 11.29 -3.21 0.90
CA VAL A 91 10.63 -4.32 1.56
C VAL A 91 11.64 -5.31 2.12
N VAL A 92 11.18 -6.07 3.10
CA VAL A 92 11.83 -7.32 3.52
C VAL A 92 10.84 -8.43 3.21
N LEU A 93 11.29 -9.44 2.47
CA LEU A 93 10.56 -10.65 2.12
C LEU A 93 11.26 -11.85 2.77
N GLY A 94 10.60 -13.02 2.77
CA GLY A 94 11.17 -14.25 3.34
C GLY A 94 12.56 -14.61 2.81
N ALA A 95 12.81 -14.39 1.51
CA ALA A 95 14.09 -14.68 0.86
C ALA A 95 15.13 -13.55 0.98
N GLY A 96 14.78 -12.38 1.51
CA GLY A 96 15.70 -11.27 1.67
C GLY A 96 15.09 -9.89 1.44
N PRO A 97 15.92 -8.83 1.39
CA PRO A 97 15.45 -7.49 1.08
C PRO A 97 14.92 -7.41 -0.36
N GLY A 98 14.07 -6.44 -0.64
CA GLY A 98 13.62 -6.15 -2.00
C GLY A 98 13.24 -4.69 -2.15
N SER A 99 12.99 -4.27 -3.38
CA SER A 99 12.48 -2.94 -3.68
C SER A 99 11.49 -2.97 -4.83
N TYR A 100 10.57 -2.01 -4.81
CA TYR A 100 9.60 -1.78 -5.86
C TYR A 100 9.44 -0.28 -6.10
N THR A 101 9.64 0.14 -7.35
CA THR A 101 9.57 1.55 -7.73
C THR A 101 8.79 1.69 -9.03
N PHE A 102 7.94 2.70 -9.12
CA PHE A 102 7.37 3.12 -10.39
C PHE A 102 7.29 4.64 -10.48
N GLU A 103 7.33 5.14 -11.71
CA GLU A 103 7.19 6.56 -12.04
C GLU A 103 6.11 6.74 -13.10
N ILE A 104 5.17 7.64 -12.83
CA ILE A 104 4.09 8.00 -13.75
C ILE A 104 4.35 9.41 -14.24
N THR A 105 4.24 9.61 -15.56
CA THR A 105 4.36 10.92 -16.18
C THR A 105 3.07 11.29 -16.92
N GLY A 106 2.92 12.58 -17.20
CA GLY A 106 1.77 13.10 -17.92
C GLY A 106 1.95 12.96 -19.41
N ASP A 107 0.85 12.65 -20.10
CA ASP A 107 0.75 12.87 -21.53
C ASP A 107 -0.07 14.14 -21.84
N ARG A 108 -0.11 14.53 -23.11
CA ARG A 108 -0.98 15.59 -23.59
C ARG A 108 -2.44 15.16 -23.40
N ARG A 109 -3.29 16.08 -22.90
CA ARG A 109 -4.75 15.91 -22.69
C ARG A 109 -5.16 14.98 -21.53
N GLU A 110 -4.76 15.32 -20.30
CA GLU A 110 -5.25 14.66 -19.06
C GLU A 110 -4.96 13.16 -18.96
N ASP A 111 -4.05 12.66 -19.79
CA ASP A 111 -3.67 11.25 -19.81
C ASP A 111 -2.36 11.01 -19.02
N PHE A 112 -2.08 9.75 -18.73
CA PHE A 112 -0.89 9.32 -18.02
C PHE A 112 -0.24 8.13 -18.69
N ARG A 113 1.06 7.97 -18.44
CA ARG A 113 1.78 6.74 -18.79
C ARG A 113 2.79 6.36 -17.71
N VAL A 114 3.05 5.06 -17.60
CA VAL A 114 4.14 4.51 -16.81
C VAL A 114 5.44 4.87 -17.54
N LYS A 115 6.23 5.74 -16.93
CA LYS A 115 7.54 6.14 -17.46
C LYS A 115 8.57 5.05 -17.20
N SER A 116 8.56 4.50 -15.99
CA SER A 116 9.39 3.38 -15.58
C SER A 116 8.75 2.59 -14.44
N GLU A 117 9.12 1.32 -14.34
CA GLU A 117 8.82 0.44 -13.22
C GLU A 117 9.99 -0.51 -13.00
N THR A 118 10.38 -0.72 -11.75
CA THR A 118 11.49 -1.61 -11.38
C THR A 118 11.13 -2.40 -10.14
N ALA A 119 11.40 -3.71 -10.17
CA ALA A 119 11.36 -4.56 -9.00
C ALA A 119 12.69 -5.28 -8.82
N GLN A 120 13.18 -5.36 -7.58
CA GLN A 120 14.33 -6.17 -7.20
C GLN A 120 13.95 -7.03 -6.01
N VAL A 121 14.25 -8.32 -6.08
CA VAL A 121 13.93 -9.32 -5.06
C VAL A 121 15.10 -10.30 -4.90
N PHE A 122 15.18 -10.95 -3.74
CA PHE A 122 16.07 -12.09 -3.55
C PHE A 122 15.28 -13.38 -3.68
N THR A 123 15.93 -14.40 -4.24
CA THR A 123 15.41 -15.75 -4.40
C THR A 123 16.47 -16.74 -3.90
N ASP A 124 16.12 -18.02 -3.79
CA ASP A 124 17.08 -19.07 -3.42
C ASP A 124 18.23 -19.20 -4.43
N ARG A 125 18.04 -18.72 -5.67
CA ARG A 125 19.05 -18.73 -6.74
C ARG A 125 19.85 -17.42 -6.81
N GLY A 126 19.64 -16.49 -5.88
CA GLY A 126 20.26 -15.17 -5.86
C GLY A 126 19.29 -14.05 -6.23
N PRO A 127 19.80 -12.84 -6.48
CA PRO A 127 18.97 -11.69 -6.82
C PRO A 127 18.26 -11.88 -8.17
N SER A 128 17.02 -11.41 -8.25
CA SER A 128 16.26 -11.33 -9.49
C SER A 128 15.53 -10.00 -9.54
N GLY A 129 15.21 -9.54 -10.75
CA GLY A 129 14.57 -8.26 -10.91
C GLY A 129 14.11 -8.03 -12.33
N PHE A 130 13.24 -7.05 -12.49
CA PHE A 130 12.86 -6.53 -13.78
C PHE A 130 12.89 -5.01 -13.79
N THR A 131 13.05 -4.46 -14.98
CA THR A 131 12.84 -3.05 -15.28
C THR A 131 11.96 -2.95 -16.52
N VAL A 132 10.97 -2.08 -16.46
CA VAL A 132 10.21 -1.59 -17.61
C VAL A 132 10.57 -0.14 -17.81
N GLU A 133 11.10 0.20 -18.98
CA GLU A 133 11.37 1.59 -19.37
C GLU A 133 10.81 1.85 -20.76
N ARG A 134 9.96 2.88 -20.88
CA ARG A 134 9.34 3.26 -22.17
C ARG A 134 8.65 2.07 -22.87
N GLY A 135 7.96 1.24 -22.10
CA GLY A 135 7.25 0.06 -22.61
C GLY A 135 8.14 -1.15 -22.92
N ILE A 136 9.46 -1.06 -22.71
CA ILE A 136 10.41 -2.14 -22.98
C ILE A 136 10.66 -2.92 -21.70
N TRP A 137 10.41 -4.24 -21.74
CA TRP A 137 10.68 -5.16 -20.65
C TRP A 137 12.12 -5.64 -20.63
N HIS A 138 12.76 -5.54 -19.47
CA HIS A 138 14.04 -6.14 -19.14
C HIS A 138 13.87 -6.97 -17.88
N GLY A 139 13.58 -8.26 -18.03
CA GLY A 139 13.38 -9.18 -16.92
C GLY A 139 14.26 -10.42 -17.00
N PRO A 140 14.10 -11.35 -16.05
CA PRO A 140 14.87 -12.58 -16.03
C PRO A 140 14.40 -13.55 -17.12
N GLU A 141 15.26 -14.53 -17.45
CA GLU A 141 14.95 -15.57 -18.45
C GLU A 141 13.66 -16.31 -18.09
N GLY A 142 12.89 -16.68 -19.12
CA GLY A 142 11.64 -17.43 -19.01
C GLY A 142 10.42 -16.61 -18.58
N LEU A 143 10.53 -15.28 -18.51
CA LEU A 143 9.42 -14.40 -18.11
C LEU A 143 9.27 -13.22 -19.08
N GLU A 144 8.17 -13.23 -19.83
CA GLU A 144 7.83 -12.20 -20.82
C GLU A 144 6.36 -11.78 -20.67
N PRO A 145 6.06 -10.78 -19.83
CA PRO A 145 4.70 -10.27 -19.68
C PRO A 145 4.31 -9.36 -20.85
N LYS A 146 3.00 -9.21 -21.07
CA LYS A 146 2.48 -8.16 -21.96
C LYS A 146 2.59 -6.81 -21.26
N ILE A 147 3.35 -5.89 -21.83
CA ILE A 147 3.52 -4.53 -21.30
C ILE A 147 2.48 -3.59 -21.91
N SER A 148 1.92 -2.74 -21.05
CA SER A 148 1.03 -1.63 -21.42
C SER A 148 1.66 -0.32 -20.97
N ASP A 149 1.48 0.75 -21.74
CA ASP A 149 1.94 2.09 -21.36
C ASP A 149 1.19 2.66 -20.15
N THR A 150 0.02 2.12 -19.82
CA THR A 150 -0.85 2.59 -18.73
C THR A 150 -1.00 1.57 -17.60
N GLY A 151 -0.34 0.42 -17.71
CA GLY A 151 -0.40 -0.68 -16.75
C GLY A 151 0.95 -0.92 -16.09
N LEU A 152 0.93 -1.28 -14.81
CA LEU A 152 2.11 -1.81 -14.13
C LEU A 152 2.33 -3.28 -14.55
N ALA A 153 3.59 -3.67 -14.67
CA ALA A 153 4.04 -5.01 -15.01
C ALA A 153 4.03 -5.96 -13.81
N LEU A 154 4.19 -5.47 -12.56
CA LEU A 154 4.20 -6.35 -11.38
C LEU A 154 2.94 -7.25 -11.29
N PRO A 155 1.70 -6.75 -11.50
CA PRO A 155 0.52 -7.61 -11.57
C PRO A 155 0.58 -8.67 -12.69
N ALA A 156 1.19 -8.34 -13.83
CA ALA A 156 1.33 -9.27 -14.96
C ALA A 156 2.31 -10.41 -14.68
N VAL A 157 3.21 -10.25 -13.72
CA VAL A 157 4.19 -11.28 -13.29
C VAL A 157 3.90 -11.82 -11.89
N ALA A 158 2.72 -11.54 -11.32
CA ALA A 158 2.35 -11.99 -9.97
C ALA A 158 2.33 -13.52 -9.79
N GLY A 159 2.13 -14.28 -10.87
CA GLY A 159 2.16 -15.74 -10.85
C GLY A 159 3.57 -16.35 -10.88
N ASP A 160 4.60 -15.54 -11.11
CA ASP A 160 5.99 -15.99 -11.10
C ASP A 160 6.51 -16.14 -9.66
N GLU A 161 7.16 -17.27 -9.35
CA GLU A 161 7.63 -17.60 -8.00
C GLU A 161 8.57 -16.53 -7.40
N ARG A 162 9.28 -15.78 -8.26
CA ARG A 162 10.25 -14.76 -7.85
C ARG A 162 9.53 -13.49 -7.39
N PHE A 163 8.47 -13.08 -8.08
CA PHE A 163 7.78 -11.79 -7.87
C PHE A 163 6.46 -11.91 -7.09
N GLY A 164 5.88 -13.12 -7.02
CA GLY A 164 4.67 -13.41 -6.26
C GLY A 164 4.71 -12.90 -4.81
N PRO A 165 5.79 -13.15 -4.02
CA PRO A 165 5.88 -12.65 -2.64
C PRO A 165 5.84 -11.12 -2.52
N LEU A 166 6.42 -10.40 -3.49
CA LEU A 166 6.38 -8.94 -3.55
C LEU A 166 4.98 -8.43 -3.88
N PHE A 167 4.34 -9.02 -4.89
CA PHE A 167 2.95 -8.72 -5.25
C PHE A 167 2.00 -9.01 -4.09
N ASP A 168 2.14 -10.16 -3.43
CA ASP A 168 1.35 -10.57 -2.27
C ASP A 168 1.48 -9.57 -1.12
N LEU A 169 2.71 -9.14 -0.80
CA LEU A 169 2.95 -8.16 0.26
C LEU A 169 2.19 -6.85 -0.02
N ILE A 170 2.27 -6.33 -1.25
CA ILE A 170 1.68 -5.04 -1.61
C ILE A 170 0.15 -5.14 -1.74
N SER A 171 -0.35 -6.19 -2.39
CA SER A 171 -1.79 -6.40 -2.61
C SER A 171 -2.53 -6.70 -1.30
N ARG A 172 -1.88 -7.30 -0.30
CA ARG A 172 -2.50 -7.62 1.01
C ARG A 172 -2.46 -6.47 2.01
N LEU A 173 -1.99 -5.28 1.63
CA LEU A 173 -2.05 -4.11 2.52
C LEU A 173 -3.50 -3.82 2.94
N ALA A 174 -3.73 -3.77 4.25
CA ALA A 174 -5.01 -3.36 4.80
C ALA A 174 -4.93 -1.91 5.30
N ILE A 175 -5.74 -1.03 4.72
CA ILE A 175 -5.82 0.38 5.12
C ILE A 175 -7.21 0.66 5.68
N TYR A 176 -7.25 1.17 6.90
CA TYR A 176 -8.49 1.50 7.61
C TYR A 176 -8.58 3.02 7.86
N SER A 177 -9.79 3.54 7.71
CA SER A 177 -10.19 4.90 8.08
C SER A 177 -11.40 4.80 9.00
N ILE A 178 -11.09 4.54 10.27
CA ILE A 178 -12.08 4.25 11.30
C ILE A 178 -12.66 5.56 11.82
N TYR A 179 -13.99 5.69 11.76
CA TYR A 179 -14.71 6.83 12.28
C TYR A 179 -15.57 6.41 13.49
N PRO A 180 -15.49 7.12 14.63
CA PRO A 180 -16.26 6.76 15.83
C PRO A 180 -17.77 6.62 15.59
N ASP A 181 -18.36 7.48 14.77
CA ASP A 181 -19.80 7.45 14.50
C ASP A 181 -20.23 6.21 13.69
N THR A 182 -19.36 5.67 12.85
CA THR A 182 -19.60 4.40 12.15
C THR A 182 -19.63 3.24 13.14
N LEU A 183 -18.70 3.21 14.10
CA LEU A 183 -18.57 2.12 15.07
C LEU A 183 -19.72 2.07 16.09
N ARG A 184 -20.38 3.20 16.34
CA ARG A 184 -21.48 3.33 17.33
C ARG A 184 -22.77 2.66 16.88
N ARG A 185 -22.98 2.48 15.57
CA ARG A 185 -24.23 1.91 15.06
C ARG A 185 -24.28 0.41 15.38
N PRO A 186 -25.39 -0.12 15.89
CA PRO A 186 -25.58 -1.57 16.01
C PRO A 186 -25.35 -2.25 14.66
N GLN A 187 -24.55 -3.31 14.66
CA GLN A 187 -24.17 -4.04 13.44
C GLN A 187 -24.80 -5.43 13.47
N THR A 188 -25.34 -5.87 12.33
CA THR A 188 -25.62 -7.29 12.11
C THR A 188 -24.32 -8.03 11.84
N TYR A 189 -24.32 -9.35 12.05
CA TYR A 189 -23.17 -10.16 11.68
C TYR A 189 -22.88 -10.04 10.18
N ASN A 190 -21.59 -9.88 9.85
CA ASN A 190 -21.09 -9.86 8.48
C ASN A 190 -19.85 -10.79 8.41
N PRO A 191 -19.87 -11.86 7.59
CA PRO A 191 -18.74 -12.79 7.45
C PRO A 191 -17.55 -12.22 6.67
N ASP A 192 -17.68 -11.07 6.01
CA ASP A 192 -16.64 -10.47 5.17
C ASP A 192 -15.35 -10.21 5.97
N LYS A 193 -14.22 -10.67 5.43
CA LYS A 193 -12.87 -10.46 5.96
C LYS A 193 -11.95 -9.92 4.85
N PRO A 194 -10.96 -9.06 5.16
CA PRO A 194 -10.67 -8.45 6.45
C PRO A 194 -11.73 -7.41 6.85
N MET A 195 -11.46 -6.61 7.89
CA MET A 195 -12.36 -5.52 8.27
C MET A 195 -12.61 -4.59 7.08
N HIS A 196 -13.81 -4.05 6.97
CA HIS A 196 -14.12 -3.02 6.00
C HIS A 196 -13.31 -1.75 6.28
N ARG A 197 -13.09 -0.95 5.22
CA ARG A 197 -12.28 0.27 5.30
C ARG A 197 -12.71 1.21 6.43
N HIS A 198 -14.01 1.33 6.68
CA HIS A 198 -14.57 2.21 7.71
C HIS A 198 -14.86 1.52 9.04
N GLY A 199 -14.55 0.23 9.14
CA GLY A 199 -14.71 -0.54 10.36
C GLY A 199 -16.16 -0.90 10.68
N ASP A 200 -17.10 -0.78 9.74
CA ASP A 200 -18.52 -1.09 9.97
C ASP A 200 -18.73 -2.57 10.36
N ASN A 201 -17.95 -3.52 9.86
CA ASN A 201 -18.03 -4.92 10.27
C ASN A 201 -17.16 -5.30 11.49
N TRP A 202 -16.59 -4.33 12.23
CA TRP A 202 -15.59 -4.61 13.29
C TRP A 202 -16.06 -5.58 14.38
N VAL A 203 -17.34 -5.54 14.77
CA VAL A 203 -17.91 -6.46 15.77
C VAL A 203 -17.83 -7.90 15.27
N SER A 204 -18.10 -8.14 13.99
CA SER A 204 -17.99 -9.46 13.36
C SER A 204 -16.53 -9.91 13.26
N ILE A 205 -15.59 -8.98 13.05
CA ILE A 205 -14.16 -9.29 13.11
C ILE A 205 -13.75 -9.80 14.49
N LEU A 206 -14.12 -9.08 15.56
CA LEU A 206 -13.78 -9.49 16.93
C LEU A 206 -14.48 -10.79 17.35
N ARG A 207 -15.76 -10.95 16.98
CA ARG A 207 -16.53 -12.16 17.28
C ARG A 207 -15.87 -13.43 16.74
N ASP A 208 -15.24 -13.34 15.58
CA ASP A 208 -14.61 -14.48 14.90
C ASP A 208 -13.15 -14.71 15.34
N GLN A 209 -12.65 -13.92 16.30
CA GLN A 209 -11.34 -14.13 16.94
C GLN A 209 -11.47 -14.74 18.33
N GLU A 210 -10.42 -15.43 18.78
CA GLU A 210 -10.36 -15.98 20.13
C GLU A 210 -10.54 -14.85 21.17
N PRO A 211 -11.52 -14.92 22.09
CA PRO A 211 -11.79 -13.82 23.01
C PRO A 211 -10.59 -13.39 23.86
N SER A 212 -9.63 -14.27 24.11
CA SER A 212 -8.41 -13.97 24.86
C SER A 212 -7.53 -12.91 24.18
N THR A 213 -7.63 -12.74 22.85
CA THR A 213 -6.77 -11.83 22.08
C THR A 213 -7.22 -10.36 22.14
N TRP A 214 -8.49 -10.09 22.49
CA TRP A 214 -9.05 -8.73 22.42
C TRP A 214 -9.93 -8.35 23.61
N LYS A 215 -10.67 -9.30 24.19
CA LYS A 215 -11.70 -9.02 25.21
C LYS A 215 -11.14 -8.33 26.45
N PRO A 216 -9.98 -8.73 27.02
CA PRO A 216 -9.42 -8.06 28.20
C PRO A 216 -9.16 -6.57 27.96
N GLU A 217 -8.54 -6.22 26.82
CA GLU A 217 -8.18 -4.83 26.51
C GLU A 217 -9.40 -3.96 26.20
N VAL A 218 -10.35 -4.48 25.40
CA VAL A 218 -11.57 -3.74 25.05
C VAL A 218 -12.43 -3.48 26.29
N VAL A 219 -12.62 -4.48 27.16
CA VAL A 219 -13.37 -4.32 28.41
C VAL A 219 -12.69 -3.34 29.35
N ALA A 220 -11.36 -3.42 29.50
CA ALA A 220 -10.59 -2.47 30.32
C ALA A 220 -10.64 -1.03 29.76
N GLY A 221 -10.66 -0.87 28.43
CA GLY A 221 -10.83 0.42 27.77
C GLY A 221 -12.22 1.03 28.01
N LEU A 222 -13.27 0.22 27.85
CA LEU A 222 -14.65 0.63 28.10
C LEU A 222 -14.89 0.97 29.58
N GLY A 223 -14.34 0.16 30.50
CA GLY A 223 -14.46 0.40 31.94
C GLY A 223 -13.87 1.74 32.39
N ARG A 224 -12.79 2.20 31.74
CA ARG A 224 -12.21 3.55 31.97
C ARG A 224 -13.15 4.68 31.52
N LEU A 225 -13.96 4.45 30.49
CA LEU A 225 -14.90 5.44 29.94
C LEU A 225 -16.21 5.50 30.73
N THR A 226 -16.67 4.38 31.29
CA THR A 226 -17.92 4.30 32.04
C THR A 226 -17.76 4.56 33.54
N GLY A 227 -16.56 4.93 34.00
CA GLY A 227 -16.28 5.22 35.41
C GLY A 227 -16.41 3.99 36.32
N GLY A 228 -16.11 2.79 35.81
CA GLY A 228 -16.20 1.55 36.58
C GLY A 228 -15.29 1.60 37.81
N ARG A 229 -15.90 1.71 39.00
CA ARG A 229 -15.27 1.35 40.27
C ARG A 229 -14.74 -0.08 40.16
N GLN A 230 -13.48 -0.27 40.55
CA GLN A 230 -12.91 -1.58 40.86
C GLN A 230 -13.79 -2.32 41.88
#